data_AF-A0A377ZQA5-F1
#
_entry.id   AF-A0A377ZQA5-F1
#
_cell.length_a   1.000
_cell.length_b   1.000
_cell.length_c   1.000
_cell.angle_alpha   90.00
_cell.angle_beta   90.00
_cell.angle_gamma   90.00
#
_symmetry.space_group_name_H-M   'P 1'
#
loop_
_entity.id
_entity.type
_entity.pdbx_description
1 polymer ?
#
loop_
_entity_poly.entity_id
_entity_poly.type
_entity_poly.pdbx_seq_one_letter_code
_entity_poly.pdbx_strand_id
1 'polypeptide(L)'
;MKATLLDEQLVIYRIKGQVVVARDVCPHRGVPLTLGFHEEEGIVCPYHGLRFGEDGRCNRIPSSPGQPIPAKLHLTSFAVEERYGLIWTCLACDPDNPPPLPTMPHWDDAGFQQINCPAFEVKGFAGRQVEGFLDVAHFRVDPHRHLRRSGQPAGAGLYPQETPFGFVADYWSSVGNYRPAPISARRKGSSGCVTLKCICRSPLR
;
A
#
# COMPACT_ATOMS: atom_id res chain seq x y z
N MET A 1 11.40 -0.42 9.78
CA MET A 1 11.29 -0.88 8.37
C MET A 1 11.64 0.29 7.46
N LYS A 2 12.22 0.01 6.28
CA LYS A 2 12.54 1.01 5.25
C LYS A 2 11.59 0.85 4.06
N ALA A 3 11.16 1.96 3.47
CA ALA A 3 10.40 1.99 2.23
C ALA A 3 10.80 3.20 1.37
N THR A 4 10.39 3.20 0.10
CA THR A 4 10.56 4.33 -0.82
C THR A 4 9.24 4.60 -1.52
N LEU A 5 8.80 5.86 -1.54
CA LEU A 5 7.56 6.29 -2.22
C LEU A 5 7.83 7.61 -2.94
N LEU A 6 7.63 7.66 -4.26
CA LEU A 6 7.88 8.87 -5.06
C LEU A 6 9.27 9.48 -4.77
N ASP A 7 10.29 8.62 -4.73
CA ASP A 7 11.68 8.94 -4.40
C ASP A 7 11.95 9.45 -2.96
N GLU A 8 10.93 9.54 -2.11
CA GLU A 8 11.08 9.85 -0.69
C GLU A 8 11.46 8.57 0.09
N GLN A 9 12.54 8.67 0.88
CA GLN A 9 13.01 7.58 1.74
C GLN A 9 12.25 7.61 3.06
N LEU A 10 11.60 6.50 3.40
CA LEU A 10 10.71 6.41 4.54
C LEU A 10 11.22 5.43 5.59
N VAL A 11 11.05 5.83 6.84
CA VAL A 11 11.14 4.95 8.00
C VAL A 11 9.72 4.66 8.50
N ILE A 12 9.47 3.37 8.74
CA ILE A 12 8.20 2.88 9.27
C ILE A 12 8.48 2.12 10.55
N TYR A 13 7.82 2.49 11.64
CA TYR A 13 7.91 1.81 12.93
C TYR A 13 6.55 1.77 13.62
N ARG A 14 6.42 0.91 14.63
CA ARG A 14 5.19 0.75 15.40
C ARG A 14 5.48 0.96 16.87
N ILE A 15 4.73 1.87 17.49
CA ILE A 15 4.82 2.18 18.91
C ILE A 15 3.42 2.16 19.51
N LYS A 16 3.25 1.44 20.62
CA LYS A 16 1.95 1.30 21.32
C LYS A 16 0.77 0.95 20.40
N GLY A 17 1.02 0.12 19.39
CA GLY A 17 0.02 -0.26 18.39
C GLY A 17 -0.14 0.71 17.22
N GLN A 18 0.29 1.97 17.33
CA GLN A 18 0.24 2.97 16.26
C GLN A 18 1.42 2.79 15.28
N VAL A 19 1.14 2.73 13.98
CA VAL A 19 2.18 2.87 12.94
C VAL A 19 2.55 4.32 12.79
N VAL A 20 3.83 4.60 12.65
CA VAL A 20 4.35 5.91 12.25
C VAL A 20 5.13 5.74 10.94
N VAL A 21 4.83 6.60 9.98
CA VAL A 21 5.58 6.75 8.73
C VAL A 21 6.20 8.13 8.72
N ALA A 22 7.51 8.23 8.54
CA ALA A 22 8.22 9.50 8.50
C ALA A 22 9.36 9.46 7.49
N ARG A 23 9.91 10.64 7.15
CA ARG A 23 11.19 10.72 6.42
C ARG A 23 12.27 9.96 7.17
N ASP A 24 13.06 9.17 6.45
CA ASP A 24 14.19 8.41 7.00
C ASP A 24 15.42 9.29 7.24
N VAL A 25 15.23 10.38 8.00
CA VAL A 25 16.25 11.40 8.24
C VAL A 25 16.08 11.94 9.65
N CYS A 26 17.09 11.75 10.50
CA CYS A 26 17.09 12.36 11.84
C CYS A 26 17.23 13.89 11.73
N PRO A 27 16.30 14.69 12.29
CA PRO A 27 16.32 16.16 12.19
C PRO A 27 17.50 16.82 12.90
N HIS A 28 18.25 16.07 13.71
CA HIS A 28 19.46 16.58 14.37
C HIS A 28 20.63 16.74 13.39
N ARG A 29 21.00 15.68 12.66
CA ARG A 29 22.21 15.65 11.80
C ARG A 29 22.05 14.85 10.50
N GLY A 30 20.82 14.53 10.11
CA GLY A 30 20.53 13.92 8.82
C GLY A 30 20.79 12.41 8.71
N VAL A 31 21.15 11.74 9.80
CA VAL A 31 21.44 10.29 9.79
C VAL A 31 20.15 9.50 9.58
N PRO A 32 20.13 8.49 8.69
CA PRO A 32 18.98 7.62 8.51
C PRO A 32 18.58 6.91 9.80
N LEU A 33 17.30 6.93 10.13
CA LEU A 33 16.73 6.28 11.30
C LEU A 33 16.60 4.77 11.10
N THR A 34 16.52 4.32 9.85
CA THR A 34 16.54 2.88 9.50
C THR A 34 17.86 2.18 9.85
N LEU A 35 18.93 2.93 10.10
CA LEU A 35 20.20 2.41 10.65
C LEU A 35 20.20 2.33 12.19
N GLY A 36 19.15 2.84 12.82
CA GLY A 36 18.94 2.81 14.26
C GLY A 36 18.33 1.50 14.75
N PHE A 37 17.74 1.56 15.94
CA PHE A 37 17.04 0.44 16.55
C PHE A 37 15.75 0.90 17.21
N HIS A 38 14.86 -0.04 17.50
CA HIS A 38 13.57 0.24 18.12
C HIS A 38 13.62 -0.11 19.62
N GLU A 39 13.17 0.81 20.46
CA GLU A 39 12.89 0.60 21.89
C GLU A 39 11.37 0.60 22.12
N GLU A 40 10.95 0.25 23.33
CA GLU A 40 9.54 0.29 23.74
C GLU A 40 8.90 1.67 23.50
N GLU A 41 9.64 2.74 23.76
CA GLU A 41 9.19 4.12 23.60
C GLU A 41 9.57 4.76 22.25
N GLY A 42 9.94 3.94 21.27
CA GLY A 42 10.05 4.34 19.87
C GLY A 42 11.42 4.11 19.24
N ILE A 43 11.63 4.70 18.06
CA ILE A 43 12.84 4.50 17.26
C ILE A 43 13.99 5.40 17.73
N VAL A 44 15.18 4.83 17.85
CA VAL A 44 16.38 5.50 18.34
C VAL A 44 17.36 5.73 17.20
N CYS A 45 17.74 6.99 17.01
CA CYS A 45 18.77 7.39 16.05
C CYS A 45 20.13 6.79 16.47
N PRO A 46 20.86 6.14 15.55
CA PRO A 46 22.11 5.46 15.87
C PRO A 46 23.26 6.42 16.20
N TYR A 47 23.11 7.72 15.90
CA TYR A 47 24.22 8.66 16.05
C TYR A 47 24.34 9.21 17.48
N HIS A 48 23.32 9.92 17.95
CA HIS A 48 23.34 10.57 19.27
C HIS A 48 22.21 10.07 20.18
N GLY A 49 21.53 8.98 19.82
CA GLY A 49 20.52 8.34 20.66
C GLY A 49 19.21 9.12 20.84
N LEU A 50 18.93 10.13 19.99
CA LEU A 50 17.62 10.77 19.97
C LEU A 50 16.56 9.72 19.69
N ARG A 51 15.47 9.73 20.47
CA ARG A 51 14.38 8.77 20.32
C ARG A 51 13.09 9.48 19.90
N PHE A 52 12.35 8.83 19.01
CA PHE A 52 11.12 9.34 18.41
C PHE A 52 9.98 8.35 18.64
N GLY A 53 8.92 8.82 19.29
CA GLY A 53 7.77 8.02 19.67
C GLY A 53 6.54 8.26 18.79
N GLU A 54 5.37 8.27 19.41
CA GLU A 54 4.07 8.52 18.76
C GLU A 54 4.09 9.81 17.93
N ASP A 55 3.41 9.79 16.78
CA ASP A 55 3.34 10.88 15.80
C ASP A 55 4.71 11.37 15.26
N GLY A 56 5.81 10.65 15.53
CA GLY A 56 7.16 11.10 15.19
C GLY A 56 7.73 12.15 16.15
N ARG A 57 7.11 12.33 17.32
CA ARG A 57 7.61 13.27 18.33
C ARG A 57 8.89 12.75 18.96
N CYS A 58 9.95 13.54 18.88
CA CYS A 58 11.13 13.31 19.71
C CYS A 58 10.73 13.37 21.19
N ASN A 59 11.06 12.32 21.94
CA ASN A 59 10.73 12.17 23.36
C ASN A 59 11.98 11.97 24.24
N ARG A 60 13.17 11.90 23.65
CA ARG A 60 14.45 11.78 24.37
C ARG A 60 15.58 12.45 23.61
N ILE A 61 16.33 13.32 24.30
CA ILE A 61 17.60 13.89 23.85
C ILE A 61 18.65 13.56 24.92
N PRO A 62 19.54 12.57 24.69
CA PRO A 62 20.49 12.14 25.71
C PRO A 62 21.42 13.25 26.24
N SER A 63 21.80 14.22 25.39
CA SER A 63 22.67 15.33 25.76
C SER A 63 22.00 16.43 26.58
N SER A 64 20.67 16.43 26.68
CA SER A 64 19.90 17.50 27.34
C SER A 64 18.72 16.93 28.12
N PRO A 65 18.97 16.05 29.11
CA PRO A 65 17.90 15.41 29.87
C PRO A 65 17.08 16.46 30.65
N GLY A 66 15.76 16.29 30.66
CA GLY A 66 14.84 17.16 31.40
C GLY A 66 14.59 18.54 30.78
N GLN A 67 15.22 18.87 29.66
CA GLN A 67 14.95 20.11 28.94
C GLN A 67 13.78 19.97 27.96
N PRO A 68 13.03 21.06 27.70
CA PRO A 68 12.01 21.07 26.67
C PRO A 68 12.59 20.68 25.30
N ILE A 69 11.93 19.76 24.60
CA ILE A 69 12.35 19.31 23.28
C ILE A 69 11.90 20.34 22.24
N PRO A 70 12.83 20.93 21.45
CA PRO A 70 12.47 21.84 20.37
C PRO A 70 11.55 21.18 19.33
N ALA A 71 10.50 21.87 18.90
CA ALA A 71 9.56 21.37 17.88
C ALA A 71 10.25 20.94 16.58
N LYS A 72 11.34 21.62 16.19
CA LYS A 72 12.17 21.30 15.03
C LYS A 72 12.88 19.93 15.09
N LEU A 73 12.93 19.31 16.26
CA LEU A 73 13.49 17.97 16.44
C LEU A 73 12.43 16.88 16.34
N HIS A 74 11.17 17.19 16.05
CA HIS A 74 10.20 16.17 15.66
C HIS A 74 10.45 15.71 14.22
N LEU A 75 10.06 14.47 13.92
CA LEU A 75 10.16 13.94 12.57
C LEU A 75 9.16 14.63 11.64
N THR A 76 9.49 14.69 10.36
CA THR A 76 8.51 14.93 9.31
C THR A 76 7.73 13.64 9.07
N SER A 77 6.64 13.48 9.81
CA SER A 77 5.71 12.35 9.71
C SER A 77 4.69 12.57 8.58
N PHE A 78 4.21 11.47 8.01
CA PHE A 78 3.18 11.46 6.97
C PHE A 78 1.90 10.81 7.49
N ALA A 79 0.76 11.16 6.89
CA ALA A 79 -0.50 10.49 7.18
C ALA A 79 -0.37 8.99 6.98
N VAL A 80 -1.00 8.21 7.85
CA VAL A 80 -0.94 6.75 7.82
C VAL A 80 -2.29 6.14 8.15
N GLU A 81 -2.68 5.14 7.38
CA GLU A 81 -3.88 4.34 7.64
C GLU A 81 -3.54 2.86 7.42
N GLU A 82 -3.89 2.03 8.40
CA GLU A 82 -3.80 0.58 8.27
C GLU A 82 -5.13 0.04 7.74
N ARG A 83 -5.13 -0.43 6.50
CA ARG A 83 -6.34 -0.96 5.87
C ARG A 83 -6.04 -2.00 4.81
N TYR A 84 -6.92 -3.00 4.71
CA TYR A 84 -6.81 -4.10 3.75
C TYR A 84 -5.50 -4.91 3.90
N GLY A 85 -5.00 -5.06 5.14
CA GLY A 85 -3.74 -5.75 5.41
C GLY A 85 -2.48 -4.99 4.92
N LEU A 86 -2.61 -3.70 4.61
CA LEU A 86 -1.53 -2.85 4.11
C LEU A 86 -1.38 -1.59 4.98
N ILE A 87 -0.18 -1.02 4.96
CA ILE A 87 0.09 0.32 5.50
C ILE A 87 0.01 1.30 4.34
N TRP A 88 -0.96 2.21 4.39
CA TRP A 88 -1.12 3.29 3.42
C TRP A 88 -0.52 4.56 3.97
N THR A 89 0.11 5.36 3.11
CA THR A 89 0.62 6.67 3.48
C THR A 89 0.44 7.66 2.34
N CYS A 90 0.31 8.95 2.68
CA CYS A 90 0.19 10.02 1.71
C CYS A 90 1.26 11.07 2.00
N LEU A 91 2.10 11.35 1.00
CA LEU A 91 3.16 12.37 1.11
C LEU A 91 2.63 13.80 0.98
N ALA A 92 1.36 13.97 0.60
CA ALA A 92 0.76 15.29 0.49
C ALA A 92 0.51 15.89 1.89
N CYS A 93 0.78 17.18 2.01
CA CYS A 93 1.02 17.88 3.28
C CYS A 93 -0.21 18.20 4.13
N ASP A 94 -1.40 17.68 3.81
CA ASP A 94 -2.56 17.78 4.69
C ASP A 94 -2.78 16.44 5.41
N PRO A 95 -2.07 16.19 6.53
CA PRO A 95 -2.26 14.99 7.32
C PRO A 95 -3.62 14.94 8.01
N ASP A 96 -4.32 16.07 8.14
CA ASP A 96 -5.64 16.16 8.76
C ASP A 96 -6.76 15.84 7.75
N ASN A 97 -6.47 15.92 6.45
CA ASN A 97 -7.41 15.59 5.38
C ASN A 97 -6.76 14.77 4.25
N PRO A 98 -6.27 13.55 4.54
CA PRO A 98 -5.73 12.68 3.50
C PRO A 98 -6.84 12.27 2.52
N PRO A 99 -6.53 12.13 1.22
CA PRO A 99 -7.50 11.61 0.26
C PRO A 99 -7.96 10.21 0.68
N PRO A 100 -9.24 9.87 0.46
CA PRO A 100 -9.77 8.58 0.89
C PRO A 100 -9.06 7.44 0.18
N LEU A 101 -8.84 6.34 0.90
CA LEU A 101 -8.25 5.15 0.32
C LEU A 101 -9.14 4.53 -0.77
N PRO A 102 -8.53 3.88 -1.78
CA PRO A 102 -9.24 3.02 -2.72
C PRO A 102 -10.17 2.04 -2.00
N THR A 103 -11.43 1.93 -2.42
CA THR A 103 -12.39 1.00 -1.80
C THR A 103 -12.20 -0.41 -2.33
N MET A 104 -12.11 -1.40 -1.42
CA MET A 104 -12.12 -2.82 -1.76
C MET A 104 -13.46 -3.44 -1.32
N PRO A 105 -14.47 -3.54 -2.20
CA PRO A 105 -15.73 -4.19 -1.88
C PRO A 105 -15.50 -5.62 -1.41
N HIS A 106 -16.34 -6.10 -0.52
CA HIS A 106 -16.31 -7.47 0.02
C HIS A 106 -15.10 -7.83 0.88
N TRP A 107 -14.21 -6.88 1.20
CA TRP A 107 -13.08 -7.16 2.07
C TRP A 107 -13.50 -7.75 3.41
N ASP A 108 -14.52 -7.17 4.05
CA ASP A 108 -15.03 -7.59 5.37
C ASP A 108 -16.19 -8.61 5.29
N ASP A 109 -16.59 -9.04 4.09
CA ASP A 109 -17.73 -9.92 3.90
C ASP A 109 -17.35 -11.37 4.23
N ALA A 110 -18.10 -12.02 5.12
CA ALA A 110 -17.84 -13.39 5.59
C ALA A 110 -17.81 -14.46 4.48
N GLY A 111 -18.35 -14.17 3.28
CA GLY A 111 -18.31 -15.05 2.12
C GLY A 111 -16.99 -15.03 1.34
N PHE A 112 -16.05 -14.16 1.70
CA PHE A 112 -14.82 -13.91 0.96
C PHE A 112 -13.59 -14.21 1.81
N GLN A 113 -12.53 -14.65 1.13
CA GLN A 113 -11.23 -14.84 1.75
C GLN A 113 -10.34 -13.64 1.43
N GLN A 114 -9.81 -13.00 2.47
CA GLN A 114 -8.79 -11.96 2.34
C GLN A 114 -7.44 -12.58 2.02
N ILE A 115 -6.80 -12.15 0.94
CA ILE A 115 -5.47 -12.62 0.52
C ILE A 115 -4.62 -11.43 0.10
N ASN A 116 -3.59 -11.13 0.88
CA ASN A 116 -2.53 -10.20 0.48
C ASN A 116 -1.46 -10.97 -0.29
N CYS A 117 -1.30 -10.68 -1.57
CA CYS A 117 -0.22 -11.26 -2.36
C CYS A 117 1.14 -10.68 -1.91
N PRO A 118 2.21 -11.49 -1.89
CA PRO A 118 3.55 -10.97 -1.71
C PRO A 118 3.87 -9.89 -2.75
N ALA A 119 4.48 -8.80 -2.31
CA ALA A 119 4.96 -7.76 -3.20
C ALA A 119 6.14 -8.27 -4.04
N PHE A 120 6.25 -7.79 -5.27
CA PHE A 120 7.41 -8.00 -6.13
C PHE A 120 7.72 -6.71 -6.88
N GLU A 121 9.01 -6.52 -7.21
CA GLU A 121 9.45 -5.33 -7.91
C GLU A 121 9.18 -5.46 -9.41
N VAL A 122 8.60 -4.41 -9.99
CA VAL A 122 8.47 -4.27 -11.43
C VAL A 122 9.24 -3.05 -11.87
N LYS A 123 10.15 -3.26 -12.84
CA LYS A 123 10.96 -2.18 -13.44
C LYS A 123 10.13 -1.38 -14.45
N GLY A 124 9.05 -0.75 -13.98
CA GLY A 124 8.11 0.03 -14.78
C GLY A 124 7.38 1.04 -13.91
N PHE A 125 7.02 2.19 -14.49
CA PHE A 125 6.26 3.21 -13.76
C PHE A 125 4.84 2.69 -13.44
N ALA A 126 4.28 3.10 -12.30
CA ALA A 126 3.02 2.60 -11.78
C ALA A 126 1.84 2.71 -12.78
N GLY A 127 1.83 3.77 -13.61
CA GLY A 127 0.85 3.93 -14.68
C GLY A 127 0.92 2.85 -15.77
N ARG A 128 2.09 2.30 -16.14
CA ARG A 128 2.15 1.12 -17.05
C ARG A 128 1.56 -0.12 -16.41
N GLN A 129 1.79 -0.30 -15.11
CA GLN A 129 1.23 -1.43 -14.39
C GLN A 129 -0.30 -1.34 -14.36
N VAL A 130 -0.82 -0.13 -14.15
CA VAL A 130 -2.24 0.19 -14.27
C VAL A 130 -2.77 -0.09 -15.68
N GLU A 131 -2.12 0.44 -16.73
CA GLU A 131 -2.50 0.21 -18.13
C GLU A 131 -2.51 -1.27 -18.47
N GLY A 132 -1.45 -2.00 -18.13
CA GLY A 132 -1.34 -3.43 -18.37
C GLY A 132 -2.38 -4.25 -17.63
N PHE A 133 -2.79 -3.84 -16.42
CA PHE A 133 -3.84 -4.51 -15.67
C PHE A 133 -5.24 -4.29 -16.29
N LEU A 134 -5.46 -3.12 -16.90
CA LEU A 134 -6.72 -2.76 -17.56
C LEU A 134 -6.81 -3.27 -19.01
N ASP A 135 -5.68 -3.57 -19.64
CA ASP A 135 -5.62 -4.01 -21.03
C ASP A 135 -6.16 -5.44 -21.19
N VAL A 136 -7.45 -5.60 -21.46
CA VAL A 136 -8.02 -6.93 -21.75
C VAL A 136 -7.52 -7.55 -23.07
N ALA A 137 -6.90 -6.77 -23.96
CA ALA A 137 -6.46 -7.24 -25.26
C ALA A 137 -5.24 -8.15 -25.16
N HIS A 138 -4.33 -7.94 -24.19
CA HIS A 138 -3.15 -8.79 -24.02
C HIS A 138 -3.50 -10.25 -23.68
N PHE A 139 -4.68 -10.53 -23.09
CA PHE A 139 -5.16 -11.90 -22.86
C PHE A 139 -5.45 -12.67 -24.16
N ARG A 140 -5.67 -11.98 -25.29
CA ARG A 140 -5.95 -12.63 -26.58
C ARG A 140 -4.69 -13.08 -27.32
N VAL A 141 -3.51 -12.55 -26.96
CA VAL A 141 -2.29 -12.67 -27.79
C VAL A 141 -1.06 -13.15 -27.00
N ASP A 142 -1.14 -13.42 -25.70
CA ASP A 142 0.01 -13.92 -24.93
C ASP A 142 0.51 -15.28 -25.48
N PRO A 143 1.73 -15.37 -26.05
CA PRO A 143 2.28 -16.62 -26.59
C PRO A 143 2.71 -17.61 -25.51
N HIS A 144 2.81 -17.17 -24.24
CA HIS A 144 3.43 -17.95 -23.17
C HIS A 144 2.44 -18.62 -22.20
N ARG A 145 1.11 -18.48 -22.39
CA ARG A 145 0.14 -19.18 -21.53
C ARG A 145 -1.20 -19.48 -22.19
N HIS A 146 -1.66 -20.71 -22.00
CA HIS A 146 -3.00 -21.21 -22.37
C HIS A 146 -4.11 -20.56 -21.54
N LEU A 147 -4.30 -19.24 -21.68
CA LEU A 147 -5.37 -18.50 -21.03
C LEU A 147 -6.66 -18.49 -21.87
N ARG A 148 -6.84 -19.48 -22.74
CA ARG A 148 -8.06 -19.69 -23.49
C ARG A 148 -8.96 -20.65 -22.74
N ARG A 149 -10.12 -20.18 -22.31
CA ARG A 149 -11.31 -21.03 -22.19
C ARG A 149 -12.23 -20.66 -23.35
N SER A 150 -12.51 -21.60 -24.25
CA SER A 150 -13.54 -21.43 -25.28
C SER A 150 -14.87 -21.12 -24.58
N GLY A 151 -15.52 -20.01 -24.95
CA GLY A 151 -16.84 -19.63 -24.45
C GLY A 151 -16.94 -18.36 -23.61
N GLN A 152 -15.91 -17.50 -23.53
CA GLN A 152 -16.11 -16.15 -22.99
C GLN A 152 -17.02 -15.35 -23.95
N PRO A 153 -18.14 -14.78 -23.47
CA PRO A 153 -18.98 -13.93 -24.30
C PRO A 153 -18.17 -12.73 -24.78
N ALA A 154 -18.20 -12.49 -26.09
CA ALA A 154 -17.66 -11.28 -26.68
C ALA A 154 -18.48 -10.09 -26.16
N GLY A 155 -18.00 -9.38 -25.13
CA GLY A 155 -18.64 -8.14 -24.69
C GLY A 155 -18.85 -7.93 -23.19
N ALA A 156 -18.05 -8.52 -22.29
CA ALA A 156 -17.92 -7.93 -20.95
C ALA A 156 -17.14 -6.61 -21.09
N GLY A 157 -17.83 -5.53 -21.47
CA GLY A 157 -17.23 -4.21 -21.68
C GLY A 157 -16.60 -3.69 -20.40
N LEU A 158 -15.38 -3.16 -20.50
CA LEU A 158 -14.78 -2.35 -19.44
C LEU A 158 -15.42 -0.96 -19.51
N TYR A 159 -16.25 -0.60 -18.53
CA TYR A 159 -16.88 0.71 -18.45
C TYR A 159 -16.23 1.53 -17.32
N PRO A 160 -15.24 2.38 -17.63
CA PRO A 160 -14.64 3.25 -16.63
C PRO A 160 -15.65 4.30 -16.16
N GLN A 161 -15.73 4.49 -14.84
CA GLN A 161 -16.49 5.55 -14.18
C GLN A 161 -15.51 6.55 -13.57
N GLU A 162 -15.60 7.81 -13.97
CA GLU A 162 -14.76 8.87 -13.38
C GLU A 162 -15.10 9.11 -11.91
N THR A 163 -14.09 9.52 -11.16
CA THR A 163 -14.17 9.89 -9.75
C THR A 163 -13.38 11.18 -9.54
N PRO A 164 -13.56 11.91 -8.42
CA PRO A 164 -12.78 13.13 -8.14
C PRO A 164 -11.25 12.95 -8.14
N PHE A 165 -10.76 11.71 -8.06
CA PHE A 165 -9.33 11.39 -7.95
C PHE A 165 -8.82 10.43 -9.04
N GLY A 166 -9.62 10.12 -10.08
CA GLY A 166 -9.25 9.14 -11.12
C GLY A 166 -10.47 8.45 -11.70
N PHE A 167 -10.42 7.13 -11.86
CA PHE A 167 -11.56 6.34 -12.32
C PHE A 167 -11.61 4.95 -11.67
N VAL A 168 -12.78 4.33 -11.69
CA VAL A 168 -13.02 2.94 -11.33
C VAL A 168 -13.45 2.18 -12.57
N ALA A 169 -12.86 1.02 -12.83
CA ALA A 169 -13.28 0.15 -13.91
C ALA A 169 -13.41 -1.28 -13.38
N ASP A 170 -14.61 -1.86 -13.51
CA ASP A 170 -14.86 -3.24 -13.12
C ASP A 170 -14.70 -4.15 -14.34
N TYR A 171 -13.85 -5.17 -14.19
CA TYR A 171 -13.68 -6.23 -15.17
C TYR A 171 -13.93 -7.59 -14.52
N TRP A 172 -14.81 -8.37 -15.15
CA TRP A 172 -15.17 -9.71 -14.69
C TRP A 172 -14.44 -10.77 -15.51
N SER A 173 -13.60 -11.56 -14.84
CA SER A 173 -12.89 -12.69 -15.46
C SER A 173 -13.15 -14.00 -14.74
N SER A 174 -13.46 -15.04 -15.51
CA SER A 174 -13.51 -16.43 -15.02
C SER A 174 -12.14 -17.11 -15.05
N VAL A 175 -11.09 -16.40 -15.45
CA VAL A 175 -9.74 -16.95 -15.52
C VAL A 175 -9.07 -16.78 -14.16
N GLY A 176 -9.05 -17.85 -13.38
CA GLY A 176 -8.28 -17.91 -12.13
C GLY A 176 -6.88 -18.45 -12.39
N ASN A 177 -5.84 -17.72 -11.96
CA ASN A 177 -4.46 -18.22 -11.93
C ASN A 177 -4.12 -18.95 -10.61
N TYR A 178 -5.11 -19.09 -9.72
CA TYR A 178 -5.00 -19.81 -8.46
C TYR A 178 -5.38 -21.27 -8.66
N ARG A 179 -4.67 -22.19 -7.99
CA ARG A 179 -5.09 -23.59 -7.95
C ARG A 179 -6.49 -23.63 -7.37
N PRO A 180 -7.47 -24.21 -8.09
CA PRO A 180 -8.81 -24.29 -7.56
C PRO A 180 -8.81 -25.18 -6.32
N ALA A 181 -9.64 -24.84 -5.33
CA ALA A 181 -9.75 -25.56 -4.07
C ALA A 181 -9.89 -27.08 -4.29
N PRO A 182 -9.37 -27.93 -3.37
CA PRO A 182 -9.52 -29.38 -3.44
C PRO A 182 -10.99 -29.75 -3.62
N ILE A 183 -11.24 -30.81 -4.39
CA ILE A 183 -12.59 -31.21 -4.85
C ILE A 183 -13.55 -31.38 -3.66
N SER A 184 -13.05 -31.79 -2.49
CA SER A 184 -13.81 -31.94 -1.25
C SER A 184 -14.40 -30.65 -0.69
N ALA A 185 -13.87 -29.48 -1.07
CA ALA A 185 -14.32 -28.16 -0.60
C ALA A 185 -15.21 -27.41 -1.62
N ARG A 186 -15.42 -27.97 -2.82
CA ARG A 186 -16.24 -27.32 -3.84
C ARG A 186 -17.72 -27.59 -3.62
N ARG A 187 -18.49 -26.56 -3.28
CA ARG A 187 -19.95 -26.62 -3.39
C ARG A 187 -20.31 -26.80 -4.88
N LYS A 188 -21.16 -27.79 -5.20
CA LYS A 188 -21.68 -27.97 -6.57
C LYS A 188 -22.28 -26.63 -7.06
N GLY A 189 -21.66 -26.03 -8.08
CA GLY A 189 -22.09 -24.75 -8.67
C GLY A 189 -21.18 -23.55 -8.40
N SER A 190 -20.14 -23.65 -7.56
CA SER A 190 -19.24 -22.50 -7.29
C SER A 190 -18.19 -22.33 -8.39
N SER A 191 -18.53 -21.59 -9.44
CA SER A 191 -17.54 -20.91 -10.28
C SER A 191 -16.81 -19.90 -9.41
N GLY A 192 -15.59 -20.20 -8.95
CA GLY A 192 -14.76 -19.22 -8.25
C GLY A 192 -14.54 -18.02 -9.16
N CYS A 193 -15.20 -16.91 -8.87
CA CYS A 193 -15.03 -15.65 -9.58
C CYS A 193 -13.98 -14.84 -8.83
N VAL A 194 -13.02 -14.29 -9.58
CA VAL A 194 -12.06 -13.33 -9.03
C VAL A 194 -12.48 -11.97 -9.54
N THR A 195 -13.00 -11.13 -8.66
CA THR A 195 -13.21 -9.71 -8.97
C THR A 195 -11.87 -9.00 -8.84
N LEU A 196 -11.34 -8.54 -9.97
CA LEU A 196 -10.11 -7.76 -10.03
C LEU A 196 -10.52 -6.29 -10.14
N LYS A 197 -10.40 -5.53 -9.05
CA LYS A 197 -10.68 -4.10 -9.05
C LYS A 197 -9.38 -3.34 -9.22
N CYS A 198 -9.23 -2.64 -10.34
CA CYS A 198 -8.14 -1.70 -10.54
C CYS A 198 -8.61 -0.29 -10.17
N ILE A 199 -7.89 0.37 -9.28
CA ILE A 199 -8.18 1.76 -8.89
C ILE A 199 -6.97 2.57 -9.31
N CYS A 200 -7.21 3.45 -10.29
CA CYS A 200 -6.15 4.12 -11.02
C CYS A 200 -6.27 5.62 -10.81
N ARG A 201 -5.23 6.21 -10.22
CA ARG A 201 -5.07 7.65 -10.15
C ARG A 201 -4.44 8.13 -11.46
N SER A 202 -5.17 8.92 -12.23
CA SER A 202 -4.57 9.72 -13.28
C SER A 202 -3.80 10.86 -12.61
N PRO A 203 -2.52 11.10 -12.93
CA PRO A 203 -1.93 12.39 -12.65
C PRO A 203 -2.71 13.41 -13.50
N LEU A 204 -3.48 14.28 -12.84
CA LEU A 204 -4.15 15.38 -13.52
C LEU A 204 -3.13 16.18 -14.34
N ARG A 205 -3.61 16.64 -15.50
CA ARG A 205 -2.94 17.48 -16.48
C ARG A 205 -2.28 18.72 -15.86
#